data_AF-A0A1F8YLV4-F1
#
_entry.id   AF-A0A1F8YLV4-F1
#
_cell.length_a   1.000
_cell.length_b   1.000
_cell.length_c   1.000
_cell.angle_alpha   90.00
_cell.angle_beta   90.00
_cell.angle_gamma   90.00
#
_symmetry.space_group_name_H-M   'P 1'
#
loop_
_entity.id
_entity.type
_entity.pdbx_description
1 polymer ?
#
loop_
_entity_poly.entity_id
_entity_poly.type
_entity_poly.pdbx_seq_one_letter_code
_entity_poly.pdbx_strand_id
1 'polypeptide(L)'
;MARDRLLIIAIVLIVVGAAGILATRHVETERQYPHGFLPGSGMMPMMGDGGMTGRRQMKEMMKGMMGTMLPHGVPPGDLPDPGSRGADLVTRFCSPCHDIPSPSLHAAQEWPAVESRMFARMSMMSGMPMMQGMGMEIPSPEEREAITEYMKTHAMKPASPETLPQPESAGAVSFKTVCSRCHPLPDPKLHTAQEWPAVVDRMRSRVREMGREAMTEQERSTIVSYLSRHARR
;
A
#
# COMPACT_ATOMS: atom_id res chain seq x y z
N MET A 1 -22.57 -51.38 -48.54
CA MET A 1 -23.41 -50.45 -47.76
C MET A 1 -22.68 -49.68 -46.66
N ALA A 2 -21.88 -50.28 -45.78
CA ALA A 2 -21.12 -49.51 -44.77
C ALA A 2 -19.85 -48.83 -45.34
N ARG A 3 -19.20 -49.44 -46.34
CA ARG A 3 -17.98 -48.91 -46.96
C ARG A 3 -18.22 -47.70 -47.87
N ASP A 4 -19.40 -47.63 -48.48
CA ASP A 4 -19.79 -46.53 -49.40
C ASP A 4 -20.12 -45.24 -48.64
N ARG A 5 -20.60 -45.36 -47.39
CA ARG A 5 -20.91 -44.20 -46.53
C ARG A 5 -19.66 -43.48 -46.02
N LEU A 6 -18.58 -44.21 -45.77
CA LEU A 6 -17.30 -43.63 -45.34
C LEU A 6 -16.59 -42.87 -46.46
N LEU A 7 -16.70 -43.34 -47.70
CA LEU A 7 -16.14 -42.65 -48.88
C LEU A 7 -16.87 -41.32 -49.17
N ILE A 8 -18.20 -41.28 -49.02
CA ILE A 8 -18.98 -40.05 -49.21
C ILE A 8 -18.62 -39.00 -48.14
N ILE A 9 -18.46 -39.41 -46.88
CA ILE A 9 -18.10 -38.49 -45.79
C ILE A 9 -16.69 -37.90 -46.00
N ALA A 10 -15.73 -38.72 -46.44
CA ALA A 10 -14.37 -38.26 -46.71
C ALA A 10 -14.30 -37.24 -47.86
N ILE A 11 -15.08 -37.43 -48.92
CA ILE A 11 -15.12 -36.50 -50.07
C ILE A 11 -15.73 -35.14 -49.66
N VAL A 12 -16.80 -35.14 -48.87
CA VAL A 12 -17.44 -33.90 -48.39
C VAL A 12 -16.48 -33.06 -47.53
N LEU A 13 -15.70 -33.70 -46.66
CA LEU A 13 -14.74 -32.99 -45.79
C LEU A 13 -13.60 -32.34 -46.59
N ILE A 14 -13.13 -32.96 -47.67
CA ILE A 14 -12.08 -32.41 -48.53
C ILE A 14 -12.60 -31.19 -49.33
N VAL A 15 -13.83 -31.24 -49.83
CA VAL A 15 -14.43 -30.12 -50.59
C VAL A 15 -14.68 -28.90 -49.68
N VAL A 16 -15.16 -29.10 -48.46
CA VAL A 16 -15.37 -28.01 -47.49
C VAL A 16 -14.03 -27.41 -47.03
N GLY A 17 -12.99 -28.24 -46.85
CA GLY A 17 -11.65 -27.77 -46.49
C GLY A 17 -10.97 -26.94 -47.58
N ALA A 18 -11.18 -27.26 -48.87
CA ALA A 18 -10.61 -26.51 -49.98
C ALA A 18 -11.32 -25.15 -50.22
N ALA A 19 -12.62 -25.06 -49.91
CA ALA A 19 -13.38 -23.80 -50.02
C ALA A 19 -13.01 -22.77 -48.93
N GLY A 20 -12.58 -23.22 -47.75
CA GLY A 20 -12.19 -22.34 -46.63
C GLY A 20 -10.82 -21.65 -46.80
N ILE A 21 -9.92 -22.22 -47.61
CA ILE A 21 -8.54 -21.70 -47.78
C ILE A 21 -8.45 -20.63 -48.90
N LEU A 22 -9.48 -20.49 -49.74
CA LEU A 22 -9.56 -19.45 -50.77
C LEU A 22 -10.22 -18.13 -50.31
N ALA A 23 -10.74 -18.07 -49.07
CA ALA A 23 -11.49 -16.92 -48.55
C ALA A 23 -10.68 -15.93 -47.69
N THR A 24 -9.37 -16.11 -47.52
CA THR A 24 -8.53 -15.23 -46.65
C THR A 24 -7.50 -14.38 -47.40
N ARG A 25 -7.60 -14.24 -48.73
CA ARG A 25 -6.64 -13.45 -49.54
C ARG A 25 -7.17 -12.13 -50.13
N HIS A 26 -8.26 -11.56 -49.61
CA HIS A 26 -8.72 -10.24 -50.04
C HIS A 26 -9.35 -9.43 -48.91
N VAL A 27 -8.53 -8.76 -48.09
CA VAL A 27 -8.84 -7.43 -47.53
C VAL A 27 -7.51 -6.71 -47.30
N GLU A 28 -6.94 -6.17 -48.37
CA GLU A 28 -5.83 -5.22 -48.30
C GLU A 28 -6.11 -4.16 -49.35
N THR A 29 -6.88 -3.13 -48.99
CA THR A 29 -6.86 -1.83 -49.67
C THR A 29 -7.61 -0.75 -48.87
N GLU A 30 -6.85 0.31 -48.58
CA GLU A 30 -7.25 1.72 -48.57
C GLU A 30 -8.10 2.28 -47.41
N ARG A 31 -7.41 3.06 -46.56
CA ARG A 31 -7.93 4.37 -46.15
C ARG A 31 -6.83 5.42 -46.23
N GLN A 32 -6.73 6.01 -47.40
CA GLN A 32 -6.09 7.29 -47.68
C GLN A 32 -7.03 8.41 -47.24
N TYR A 33 -6.57 9.33 -46.38
CA TYR A 33 -6.84 10.77 -46.53
C TYR A 33 -5.69 11.61 -45.95
N PRO A 34 -5.39 12.76 -46.56
CA PRO A 34 -4.08 13.42 -46.48
C PRO A 34 -4.14 14.67 -45.58
N HIS A 35 -3.09 14.93 -44.79
CA HIS A 35 -2.76 16.30 -44.40
C HIS A 35 -1.24 16.48 -44.23
N GLY A 36 -0.67 17.20 -45.20
CA GLY A 36 0.41 18.19 -45.10
C GLY A 36 1.48 18.00 -44.03
N PHE A 37 2.65 17.53 -44.47
CA PHE A 37 3.92 17.72 -43.79
C PHE A 37 4.40 19.17 -44.04
N LEU A 38 4.40 20.03 -43.03
CA LEU A 38 5.17 21.28 -43.02
C LEU A 38 6.41 21.06 -42.14
N PRO A 39 7.64 21.23 -42.66
CA PRO A 39 8.83 21.18 -41.84
C PRO A 39 9.09 22.56 -41.22
N GLY A 40 9.33 22.59 -39.91
CA GLY A 40 9.92 23.74 -39.24
C GLY A 40 8.92 24.65 -38.55
N SER A 41 8.68 24.38 -37.26
CA SER A 41 8.31 25.39 -36.25
C SER A 41 8.52 24.79 -34.86
N GLY A 42 9.58 25.22 -34.19
CA GLY A 42 9.74 25.25 -32.73
C GLY A 42 9.49 23.94 -31.96
N MET A 43 10.57 23.26 -31.59
CA MET A 43 10.56 22.52 -30.32
C MET A 43 10.37 23.54 -29.19
N MET A 44 9.12 23.80 -28.79
CA MET A 44 8.86 24.46 -27.53
C MET A 44 9.26 23.50 -26.39
N PRO A 45 9.98 23.96 -25.37
CA PRO A 45 10.25 23.12 -24.22
C PRO A 45 8.92 22.85 -23.52
N MET A 46 8.55 21.57 -23.42
CA MET A 46 7.44 21.08 -22.60
C MET A 46 7.81 21.17 -21.11
N MET A 47 8.17 22.37 -20.64
CA MET A 47 8.18 22.68 -19.21
C MET A 47 6.82 23.23 -18.83
N GLY A 48 5.80 22.42 -19.04
CA GLY A 48 4.47 22.68 -18.50
C GLY A 48 4.47 22.34 -17.02
N ASP A 49 4.34 23.36 -16.17
CA ASP A 49 3.71 23.43 -14.83
C ASP A 49 3.50 22.11 -14.03
N GLY A 50 4.48 21.21 -14.09
CA GLY A 50 4.34 19.79 -13.70
C GLY A 50 4.58 19.54 -12.22
N GLY A 51 4.70 20.59 -11.41
CA GLY A 51 5.12 20.47 -10.01
C GLY A 51 4.10 19.74 -9.15
N MET A 52 2.81 20.10 -9.24
CA MET A 52 1.77 19.48 -8.40
C MET A 52 1.13 18.24 -9.04
N THR A 53 0.90 18.26 -10.36
CA THR A 53 0.37 17.11 -11.11
C THR A 53 1.36 15.95 -11.12
N GLY A 54 2.66 16.22 -11.28
CA GLY A 54 3.73 15.22 -11.22
C GLY A 54 3.89 14.57 -9.85
N ARG A 55 3.82 15.35 -8.76
CA ARG A 55 3.92 14.82 -7.39
C ARG A 55 2.78 13.87 -7.03
N ARG A 56 1.54 14.24 -7.35
CA ARG A 56 0.38 13.38 -7.10
C ARG A 56 0.43 12.10 -7.94
N GLN A 57 0.79 12.21 -9.22
CA GLN A 57 0.92 11.06 -10.11
C GLN A 57 2.04 10.11 -9.68
N MET A 58 3.16 10.63 -9.18
CA MET A 58 4.26 9.85 -8.62
C MET A 58 3.85 9.10 -7.35
N LYS A 59 3.14 9.75 -6.42
CA LYS A 59 2.63 9.10 -5.21
C LYS A 59 1.75 7.89 -5.57
N GLU A 60 0.82 8.07 -6.50
CA GLU A 60 -0.06 6.98 -6.94
C GLU A 60 0.71 5.88 -7.68
N MET A 61 1.71 6.22 -8.49
CA MET A 61 2.60 5.23 -9.12
C MET A 61 3.38 4.42 -8.07
N MET A 62 4.00 5.07 -7.08
CA MET A 62 4.76 4.40 -6.02
C MET A 62 3.85 3.54 -5.14
N LYS A 63 2.65 4.03 -4.82
CA LYS A 63 1.61 3.24 -4.14
C LYS A 63 1.18 2.02 -4.96
N GLY A 64 1.00 2.16 -6.27
CA GLY A 64 0.64 1.02 -7.13
C GLY A 64 1.76 -0.02 -7.22
N MET A 65 3.01 0.42 -7.37
CA MET A 65 4.16 -0.47 -7.53
C MET A 65 4.58 -1.15 -6.22
N MET A 66 4.50 -0.44 -5.09
CA MET A 66 5.00 -0.92 -3.79
C MET A 66 3.88 -1.15 -2.76
N GLY A 67 2.61 -1.08 -3.15
CA GLY A 67 1.48 -1.02 -2.22
C GLY A 67 1.37 -2.18 -1.25
N THR A 68 1.73 -3.39 -1.66
CA THR A 68 1.75 -4.58 -0.77
C THR A 68 2.97 -4.61 0.16
N MET A 69 4.01 -3.83 -0.14
CA MET A 69 5.25 -3.74 0.64
C MET A 69 5.25 -2.54 1.59
N LEU A 70 4.39 -1.55 1.36
CA LEU A 70 4.31 -0.35 2.16
C LEU A 70 3.31 -0.53 3.32
N PRO A 71 3.65 -0.06 4.52
CA PRO A 71 2.71 -0.10 5.64
C PRO A 71 1.52 0.82 5.36
N HIS A 72 0.35 0.41 5.85
CA HIS A 72 -0.83 1.27 5.87
C HIS A 72 -0.57 2.51 6.72
N GLY A 73 -0.65 3.68 6.10
CA GLY A 73 -0.43 4.97 6.77
C GLY A 73 -1.73 5.68 7.16
N VAL A 74 -1.58 6.93 7.56
CA VAL A 74 -2.63 7.91 7.83
C VAL A 74 -2.43 9.13 6.92
N PRO A 75 -3.50 9.85 6.56
CA PRO A 75 -3.37 11.15 5.90
C PRO A 75 -2.79 12.19 6.88
N PRO A 76 -2.18 13.28 6.36
CA PRO A 76 -1.61 14.34 7.19
C PRO A 76 -2.56 14.92 8.25
N GLY A 77 -3.85 15.09 7.91
CA GLY A 77 -4.85 15.66 8.82
C GLY A 77 -5.21 14.77 10.01
N ASP A 78 -4.85 13.49 9.98
CA ASP A 78 -5.11 12.53 11.05
C ASP A 78 -3.89 12.37 11.99
N LEU A 79 -2.84 13.17 11.79
CA LEU A 79 -1.72 13.22 12.70
C LEU A 79 -2.12 13.87 14.04
N PRO A 80 -1.60 13.36 15.17
CA PRO A 80 -1.82 13.99 16.47
C PRO A 80 -1.14 15.36 16.53
N ASP A 81 -1.81 16.36 17.11
CA ASP A 81 -1.30 17.75 17.12
C ASP A 81 -0.87 18.26 15.73
N PRO A 82 -1.80 18.29 14.74
CA PRO A 82 -1.48 18.50 13.34
C PRO A 82 -0.94 19.91 13.02
N GLY A 83 -1.00 20.86 13.95
CA GLY A 83 -0.42 22.20 13.82
C GLY A 83 0.96 22.35 14.46
N SER A 84 1.53 21.26 15.00
CA SER A 84 2.87 21.28 15.59
C SER A 84 3.97 21.27 14.53
N ARG A 85 5.14 21.82 14.89
CA ARG A 85 6.36 21.73 14.06
C ARG A 85 6.67 20.28 13.67
N GLY A 86 6.45 19.32 14.57
CA GLY A 86 6.68 17.90 14.30
C GLY A 86 5.75 17.34 13.24
N ALA A 87 4.44 17.60 13.36
CA ALA A 87 3.45 17.16 12.38
C ALA A 87 3.68 17.78 10.99
N ASP A 88 4.07 19.05 10.94
CA ASP A 88 4.41 19.74 9.69
C ASP A 88 5.63 19.10 9.00
N LEU A 89 6.69 18.81 9.76
CA LEU A 89 7.88 18.16 9.23
C LEU A 89 7.58 16.75 8.73
N VAL A 90 6.85 15.95 9.51
CA VAL A 90 6.42 14.60 9.10
C VAL A 90 5.58 14.67 7.82
N THR A 91 4.65 15.61 7.73
CA THR A 91 3.84 15.82 6.52
C THR A 91 4.69 16.18 5.32
N ARG A 92 5.60 17.16 5.47
CA ARG A 92 6.47 17.65 4.39
C ARG A 92 7.36 16.54 3.82
N PHE A 93 7.96 15.73 4.69
CA PHE A 93 9.00 14.79 4.28
C PHE A 93 8.49 13.37 4.01
N CYS A 94 7.41 12.93 4.68
CA CYS A 94 6.95 11.54 4.58
C CYS A 94 5.76 11.34 3.62
N SER A 95 4.89 12.34 3.45
CA SER A 95 3.69 12.22 2.60
C SER A 95 3.89 12.22 1.08
N PRO A 96 5.00 12.75 0.51
CA PRO A 96 5.18 12.78 -0.95
C PRO A 96 5.31 11.39 -1.60
N CYS A 97 5.81 10.39 -0.86
CA CYS A 97 6.09 9.06 -1.42
C CYS A 97 4.97 8.05 -1.15
N HIS A 98 4.44 8.06 0.07
CA HIS A 98 3.40 7.13 0.53
C HIS A 98 2.58 7.78 1.66
N ASP A 99 1.60 7.08 2.22
CA ASP A 99 0.87 7.61 3.37
C ASP A 99 1.72 7.54 4.65
N ILE A 100 1.50 8.47 5.56
CA ILE A 100 2.41 8.72 6.68
C ILE A 100 2.25 7.58 7.70
N PRO A 101 3.34 6.98 8.23
CA PRO A 101 3.21 6.05 9.33
C PRO A 101 2.64 6.76 10.56
N SER A 102 1.55 6.23 11.14
CA SER A 102 0.99 6.81 12.37
C SER A 102 2.02 6.71 13.52
N PRO A 103 2.23 7.78 14.31
CA PRO A 103 3.07 7.72 15.51
C PRO A 103 2.64 6.61 16.49
N SER A 104 1.35 6.29 16.54
CA SER A 104 0.82 5.24 17.40
C SER A 104 1.00 3.82 16.86
N LEU A 105 1.80 3.61 15.80
CA LEU A 105 2.11 2.27 15.29
C LEU A 105 3.22 1.56 16.09
N HIS A 106 4.21 2.32 16.59
CA HIS A 106 5.38 1.80 17.29
C HIS A 106 5.51 2.40 18.69
N ALA A 107 6.26 1.71 19.56
CA ALA A 107 6.62 2.26 20.86
C ALA A 107 7.72 3.33 20.71
N ALA A 108 7.81 4.26 21.67
CA ALA A 108 8.73 5.40 21.60
C ALA A 108 10.18 4.98 21.34
N GLN A 109 10.65 3.93 22.00
CA GLN A 109 12.00 3.41 21.86
C GLN A 109 12.31 2.80 20.48
N GLU A 110 11.29 2.44 19.69
CA GLU A 110 11.47 1.82 18.37
C GLU A 110 11.59 2.85 17.24
N TRP A 111 11.00 4.04 17.43
CA TRP A 111 10.94 5.08 16.39
C TRP A 111 12.30 5.49 15.81
N PRO A 112 13.37 5.72 16.62
CA PRO A 112 14.67 6.07 16.07
C PRO A 112 15.20 5.06 15.05
N ALA A 113 14.98 3.75 15.29
CA ALA A 113 15.40 2.70 14.39
C ALA A 113 14.53 2.62 13.12
N VAL A 114 13.22 2.84 13.26
CA VAL A 114 12.28 2.87 12.12
C VAL A 114 12.59 4.03 11.18
N GLU A 115 12.75 5.23 11.74
CA GLU A 115 13.02 6.44 10.98
C GLU A 115 14.41 6.44 10.35
N SER A 116 15.43 5.91 11.04
CA SER A 116 16.78 5.78 10.47
C SER A 116 16.77 4.98 9.16
N ARG A 117 15.99 3.89 9.10
CA ARG A 117 15.82 3.12 7.86
C ARG A 117 15.12 3.94 6.77
N MET A 118 14.13 4.75 7.14
CA MET A 118 13.42 5.61 6.18
C MET A 118 14.30 6.74 5.67
N PHE A 119 15.04 7.43 6.53
CA PHE A 119 15.98 8.48 6.13
C PHE A 119 17.08 7.95 5.23
N ALA A 120 17.59 6.74 5.49
CA ALA A 120 18.54 6.07 4.60
C ALA A 120 17.91 5.79 3.23
N ARG A 121 16.65 5.30 3.20
CA ARG A 121 15.89 5.08 1.97
C ARG A 121 15.66 6.36 1.18
N MET A 122 15.27 7.45 1.86
CA MET A 122 15.10 8.77 1.25
C MET A 122 16.41 9.29 0.65
N SER A 123 17.51 9.17 1.39
CA SER A 123 18.84 9.61 0.93
C SER A 123 19.31 8.82 -0.30
N MET A 124 19.09 7.50 -0.30
CA MET A 124 19.38 6.65 -1.46
C MET A 124 18.52 7.03 -2.67
N MET A 125 17.22 7.29 -2.45
CA MET A 125 16.30 7.68 -3.52
C MET A 125 16.62 9.07 -4.08
N SER A 126 16.93 10.05 -3.23
CA SER A 126 17.30 11.40 -3.67
C SER A 126 18.61 11.43 -4.46
N GLY A 127 19.47 10.41 -4.30
CA GLY A 127 20.69 10.24 -5.08
C GLY A 127 20.48 9.71 -6.51
N MET A 128 19.29 9.20 -6.85
CA MET A 128 19.02 8.66 -8.18
C MET A 128 18.76 9.80 -9.21
N PRO A 129 19.32 9.74 -10.44
CA PRO A 129 19.19 10.80 -11.43
C PRO A 129 17.73 11.19 -11.76
N MET A 130 16.82 10.22 -11.80
CA MET A 130 15.38 10.49 -12.02
C MET A 130 14.73 11.28 -10.89
N MET A 131 15.22 11.14 -9.65
CA MET A 131 14.64 11.80 -8.47
C MET A 131 15.27 13.18 -8.22
N GLN A 132 16.51 13.40 -8.63
CA GLN A 132 17.18 14.70 -8.53
C GLN A 132 16.48 15.77 -9.38
N GLY A 133 16.05 15.42 -10.59
CA GLY A 133 15.28 16.33 -11.47
C GLY A 133 13.90 16.70 -10.92
N MET A 134 13.45 16.07 -9.83
CA MET A 134 12.12 16.23 -9.24
C MET A 134 12.14 17.01 -7.91
N GLY A 135 13.32 17.46 -7.46
CA GLY A 135 13.45 18.31 -6.27
C GLY A 135 13.00 17.60 -4.98
N MET A 136 13.32 16.32 -4.82
CA MET A 136 13.07 15.60 -3.57
C MET A 136 13.94 16.18 -2.45
N GLU A 137 13.29 16.75 -1.44
CA GLU A 137 13.95 17.25 -0.24
C GLU A 137 14.18 16.11 0.76
N ILE A 138 15.31 16.16 1.46
CA ILE A 138 15.58 15.31 2.62
C ILE A 138 15.69 16.18 3.87
N PRO A 139 15.20 15.71 5.03
CA PRO A 139 15.31 16.48 6.26
C PRO A 139 16.77 16.63 6.67
N SER A 140 17.12 17.84 7.11
CA SER A 140 18.38 18.15 7.78
C SER A 140 18.51 17.39 9.11
N PRO A 141 19.71 17.31 9.72
CA PRO A 141 19.88 16.62 11.01
C PRO A 141 18.94 17.17 12.10
N GLU A 142 18.79 18.49 12.22
CA GLU A 142 17.88 19.11 13.20
C GLU A 142 16.42 18.76 12.93
N GLU A 143 15.99 18.77 11.66
CA GLU A 143 14.62 18.38 11.30
C GLU A 143 14.36 16.90 11.58
N ARG A 144 15.36 16.02 11.38
CA ARG A 144 15.24 14.59 11.74
C ARG A 144 15.05 14.42 13.24
N GLU A 145 15.81 15.14 14.06
CA GLU A 145 15.64 15.10 15.51
C GLU A 145 14.24 15.57 15.94
N ALA A 146 13.73 16.66 15.34
CA ALA A 146 12.38 17.15 15.61
C ALA A 146 11.29 16.15 15.18
N ILE A 147 11.46 15.49 14.03
CA ILE A 147 10.58 14.41 13.57
C ILE A 147 10.60 13.25 14.58
N THR A 148 11.79 12.77 14.96
CA THR A 148 11.95 11.67 15.91
C THR A 148 11.31 11.98 17.25
N GLU A 149 11.50 13.19 17.77
CA GLU A 149 10.91 13.57 19.06
C GLU A 149 9.39 13.64 19.00
N TYR A 150 8.84 14.13 17.89
CA TYR A 150 7.40 14.12 17.65
C TYR A 150 6.85 12.68 17.58
N MET A 151 7.49 11.79 16.82
CA MET A 151 7.05 10.39 16.72
C MET A 151 7.12 9.67 18.08
N LYS A 152 8.16 9.94 18.88
CA LYS A 152 8.29 9.43 20.26
C LYS A 152 7.21 9.97 21.18
N THR A 153 6.91 11.26 21.11
CA THR A 153 5.92 11.93 21.97
C THR A 153 4.52 11.36 21.76
N HIS A 154 4.17 11.05 20.51
CA HIS A 154 2.87 10.50 20.13
C HIS A 154 2.88 8.98 19.92
N ALA A 155 3.93 8.31 20.38
CA ALA A 155 4.13 6.87 20.21
C ALA A 155 3.04 6.03 20.90
N MET A 156 2.91 4.78 20.46
CA MET A 156 2.10 3.80 21.17
C MET A 156 2.66 3.60 22.58
N LYS A 157 1.76 3.52 23.57
CA LYS A 157 2.07 2.99 24.89
C LYS A 157 1.74 1.50 24.89
N PRO A 158 2.72 0.60 24.76
CA PRO A 158 2.44 -0.82 24.67
C PRO A 158 1.97 -1.37 26.02
N ALA A 159 1.08 -2.35 25.98
CA ALA A 159 0.81 -3.18 27.15
C ALA A 159 1.98 -4.14 27.40
N SER A 160 2.25 -4.40 28.68
CA SER A 160 3.14 -5.50 29.06
C SER A 160 2.35 -6.82 29.00
N PRO A 161 2.82 -7.83 28.25
CA PRO A 161 2.20 -9.16 28.18
C PRO A 161 1.96 -9.82 29.55
N GLU A 162 2.84 -9.53 30.52
CA GLU A 162 2.83 -10.09 31.87
C GLU A 162 1.77 -9.45 32.76
N THR A 163 1.39 -8.20 32.46
CA THR A 163 0.41 -7.41 33.25
C THR A 163 -0.99 -7.43 32.65
N LEU A 164 -1.19 -8.16 31.55
CA LEU A 164 -2.51 -8.34 30.95
C LEU A 164 -3.48 -8.98 31.95
N PRO A 165 -4.75 -8.54 32.00
CA PRO A 165 -5.76 -9.22 32.80
C PRO A 165 -5.92 -10.68 32.38
N GLN A 166 -5.91 -11.62 33.34
CA GLN A 166 -6.02 -13.05 33.07
C GLN A 166 -5.02 -13.54 31.98
N PRO A 167 -3.71 -13.38 32.21
CA PRO A 167 -2.69 -13.51 31.17
C PRO A 167 -2.56 -14.93 30.59
N GLU A 168 -3.04 -15.93 31.32
CA GLU A 168 -3.05 -17.36 30.93
C GLU A 168 -4.37 -17.80 30.28
N SER A 169 -5.37 -16.91 30.18
CA SER A 169 -6.61 -17.23 29.48
C SER A 169 -6.35 -17.44 27.98
N ALA A 170 -7.14 -18.31 27.33
CA ALA A 170 -7.05 -18.51 25.88
C ALA A 170 -7.18 -17.19 25.09
N GLY A 171 -8.01 -16.26 25.60
CA GLY A 171 -8.16 -14.90 25.10
C GLY A 171 -6.85 -14.09 25.11
N ALA A 172 -6.21 -14.01 26.28
CA ALA A 172 -4.95 -13.30 26.45
C ALA A 172 -3.81 -13.93 25.64
N VAL A 173 -3.74 -15.27 25.60
CA VAL A 173 -2.73 -16.00 24.82
C VAL A 173 -2.90 -15.74 23.33
N SER A 174 -4.13 -15.84 22.80
CA SER A 174 -4.40 -15.54 21.39
C SER A 174 -4.12 -14.07 21.07
N PHE A 175 -4.53 -13.14 21.94
CA PHE A 175 -4.26 -11.71 21.78
C PHE A 175 -2.77 -11.41 21.71
N LYS A 176 -1.98 -11.87 22.68
CA LYS A 176 -0.50 -11.73 22.67
C LYS A 176 0.08 -12.28 21.37
N THR A 177 -0.24 -13.53 21.05
CA THR A 177 0.37 -14.28 19.94
C THR A 177 0.04 -13.68 18.56
N VAL A 178 -1.16 -13.13 18.39
CA VAL A 178 -1.61 -12.60 17.09
C VAL A 178 -1.27 -11.12 16.96
N CYS A 179 -1.54 -10.31 17.99
CA CYS A 179 -1.45 -8.86 17.89
C CYS A 179 -0.03 -8.32 18.10
N SER A 180 0.92 -9.11 18.62
CA SER A 180 2.34 -8.70 18.72
C SER A 180 3.20 -9.14 17.54
N ARG A 181 2.62 -9.72 16.48
CA ARG A 181 3.39 -10.25 15.33
C ARG A 181 4.04 -9.16 14.47
N CYS A 182 3.51 -7.94 14.50
CA CYS A 182 3.92 -6.87 13.58
C CYS A 182 4.37 -5.59 14.29
N HIS A 183 3.80 -5.28 15.44
CA HIS A 183 4.11 -4.11 16.26
C HIS A 183 3.95 -4.48 17.74
N PRO A 184 4.39 -3.62 18.68
CA PRO A 184 4.17 -3.84 20.11
C PRO A 184 2.69 -4.06 20.45
N LEU A 185 2.44 -4.81 21.52
CA LEU A 185 1.08 -5.19 21.90
C LEU A 185 0.28 -3.95 22.36
N PRO A 186 -0.88 -3.65 21.77
CA PRO A 186 -1.70 -2.52 22.19
C PRO A 186 -2.33 -2.77 23.58
N ASP A 187 -2.60 -1.70 24.33
CA ASP A 187 -3.36 -1.81 25.59
C ASP A 187 -4.85 -2.11 25.31
N PRO A 188 -5.44 -3.15 25.92
CA PRO A 188 -6.89 -3.43 25.85
C PRO A 188 -7.78 -2.21 26.20
N LYS A 189 -7.27 -1.25 26.96
CA LYS A 189 -7.97 -0.01 27.34
C LYS A 189 -7.90 1.11 26.28
N LEU A 190 -7.26 0.89 25.13
CA LEU A 190 -7.22 1.91 24.06
C LEU A 190 -8.60 2.17 23.45
N HIS A 191 -9.45 1.15 23.40
CA HIS A 191 -10.79 1.22 22.83
C HIS A 191 -11.84 0.73 23.84
N THR A 192 -13.09 1.13 23.59
CA THR A 192 -14.27 0.62 24.30
C THR A 192 -14.66 -0.77 23.81
N ALA A 193 -15.49 -1.46 24.59
CA ALA A 193 -15.95 -2.80 24.26
C ALA A 193 -16.70 -2.87 22.90
N GLN A 194 -17.37 -1.77 22.52
CA GLN A 194 -18.13 -1.65 21.27
C GLN A 194 -17.23 -1.37 20.06
N GLU A 195 -16.08 -0.71 20.26
CA GLU A 195 -15.14 -0.37 19.19
C GLU A 195 -14.22 -1.54 18.82
N TRP A 196 -13.86 -2.38 19.78
CA TRP A 196 -12.91 -3.47 19.58
C TRP A 196 -13.21 -4.42 18.40
N PRO A 197 -14.46 -4.86 18.16
CA PRO A 197 -14.78 -5.68 17.00
C PRO A 197 -14.33 -5.04 15.68
N ALA A 198 -14.65 -3.75 15.47
CA ALA A 198 -14.30 -3.03 14.25
C ALA A 198 -12.78 -2.82 14.11
N VAL A 199 -12.08 -2.61 15.23
CA VAL A 199 -10.60 -2.48 15.25
C VAL A 199 -9.94 -3.78 14.80
N VAL A 200 -10.35 -4.92 15.37
CA VAL A 200 -9.80 -6.25 15.03
C VAL A 200 -10.10 -6.60 13.57
N ASP A 201 -11.30 -6.29 13.08
CA ASP A 201 -11.68 -6.53 11.69
C ASP A 201 -10.86 -5.70 10.70
N ARG A 202 -10.61 -4.42 11.03
CA ARG A 202 -9.73 -3.56 10.23
C ARG A 202 -8.30 -4.10 10.21
N MET A 203 -7.76 -4.55 11.34
CA MET A 203 -6.42 -5.15 11.39
C MET A 203 -6.36 -6.41 10.51
N ARG A 204 -7.37 -7.28 10.60
CA ARG A 204 -7.46 -8.50 9.79
C ARG A 204 -7.50 -8.19 8.28
N SER A 205 -8.24 -7.16 7.85
CA SER A 205 -8.25 -6.72 6.44
C SER A 205 -6.88 -6.23 6.00
N ARG A 206 -6.26 -5.34 6.78
CA ARG A 206 -4.94 -4.77 6.46
C ARG A 206 -3.86 -5.85 6.32
N VAL A 207 -3.88 -6.88 7.16
CA VAL A 207 -2.96 -8.02 7.07
C VAL A 207 -3.14 -8.78 5.75
N ARG A 208 -4.40 -9.00 5.31
CA ARG A 208 -4.70 -9.65 4.02
C ARG A 208 -4.25 -8.81 2.83
N GLU A 209 -4.46 -7.50 2.89
CA GLU A 209 -4.05 -6.56 1.84
C GLU A 209 -2.52 -6.53 1.66
N MET A 210 -1.76 -6.78 2.73
CA MET A 210 -0.31 -6.97 2.67
C MET A 210 0.11 -8.38 2.18
N GLY A 211 -0.83 -9.23 1.75
CA GLY A 211 -0.56 -10.60 1.29
C GLY A 211 -0.10 -11.55 2.40
N ARG A 212 -0.37 -11.22 3.66
CA ARG A 212 0.00 -12.05 4.82
C ARG A 212 -1.20 -12.88 5.29
N GLU A 213 -0.90 -14.02 5.90
CA GLU A 213 -1.92 -14.84 6.54
C GLU A 213 -2.54 -14.07 7.72
N ALA A 214 -3.85 -13.84 7.64
CA ALA A 214 -4.60 -13.16 8.67
C ALA A 214 -5.20 -14.15 9.66
N MET A 215 -5.54 -13.65 10.86
CA MET A 215 -6.17 -14.47 11.90
C MET A 215 -7.43 -15.18 11.41
N THR A 216 -7.62 -16.39 11.92
CA THR A 216 -8.83 -17.21 11.71
C THR A 216 -10.05 -16.58 12.37
N GLU A 217 -11.24 -17.06 12.02
CA GLU A 217 -12.47 -16.57 12.68
C GLU A 217 -12.51 -16.94 14.17
N GLN A 218 -11.95 -18.10 14.53
CA GLN A 218 -11.87 -18.54 15.92
C GLN A 218 -10.93 -17.63 16.74
N GLU A 219 -9.75 -17.31 16.20
CA GLU A 219 -8.82 -16.35 16.84
C GLU A 219 -9.48 -14.98 16.97
N ARG A 220 -10.11 -14.47 15.90
CA ARG A 220 -10.83 -13.19 15.93
C ARG A 220 -11.87 -13.16 17.05
N SER A 221 -12.78 -14.13 17.10
CA SER A 221 -13.84 -14.20 18.11
C SER A 221 -13.26 -14.27 19.53
N THR A 222 -12.21 -15.07 19.72
CA THR A 222 -11.50 -15.22 21.00
C THR A 222 -10.87 -13.92 21.47
N ILE A 223 -10.19 -13.20 20.56
CA ILE A 223 -9.53 -11.93 20.82
C ILE A 223 -10.55 -10.83 21.11
N VAL A 224 -11.59 -10.68 20.28
CA VAL A 224 -12.65 -9.66 20.49
C VAL A 224 -13.32 -9.87 21.83
N SER A 225 -13.68 -11.12 22.16
CA SER A 225 -14.29 -11.46 23.45
C SER A 225 -13.41 -11.05 24.64
N TYR A 226 -12.09 -11.28 24.54
CA TYR A 226 -11.13 -10.88 25.54
C TYR A 226 -11.00 -9.35 25.66
N LEU A 227 -10.78 -8.66 24.54
CA LEU A 227 -10.60 -7.21 24.50
C LEU A 227 -11.84 -6.47 24.98
N SER A 228 -13.05 -6.89 24.56
CA SER A 228 -14.29 -6.26 25.02
C SER A 228 -14.51 -6.41 26.53
N ARG A 229 -14.08 -7.51 27.17
CA ARG A 229 -14.16 -7.67 28.64
C ARG A 229 -13.18 -6.78 29.40
N HIS A 230 -12.04 -6.47 28.80
CA HIS A 230 -10.95 -5.71 29.43
C HIS A 230 -10.78 -4.31 28.85
N ALA A 231 -11.81 -3.86 28.12
CA ALA A 231 -11.84 -2.59 27.43
C ALA A 231 -11.86 -1.38 28.38
N ARG A 232 -11.67 -0.18 27.80
CA ARG A 232 -12.05 1.06 28.48
C ARG A 232 -13.53 1.01 28.82
N ARG A 233 -13.85 1.39 30.07
CA ARG A 233 -15.24 1.54 30.52
C ARG A 233 -15.87 2.77 29.89
#